data_AF-A0A7K3D4Q8-F1
#
_entry.id   AF-A0A7K3D4Q8-F1
#
_cell.length_a   1.000
_cell.length_b   1.000
_cell.length_c   1.000
_cell.angle_alpha   90.00
_cell.angle_beta   90.00
_cell.angle_gamma   90.00
#
_symmetry.space_group_name_H-M   'P 1'
#
loop_
_entity.id
_entity.type
_entity.pdbx_description
1 polymer ?
#
loop_
_entity_poly.entity_id
_entity_poly.type
_entity_poly.pdbx_seq_one_letter_code
_entity_poly.pdbx_strand_id
1 'polypeptide(L)'
;MQNLKRPGRSARAKQQPVAEPEPEGVEPADAFLDSYDTFEMYRVNCPDCGQPIALLADEDVLPEHALCPTPWNPFGLTVCAGTGRAATDAEPSDESMEVQEQDTALLLTLPQGLDWRTQPFSHVGGPGSRPMRVPQQHRPAA
;
A
#
# COMPACT_ATOMS: atom_id res chain seq x y z
N MET A 1 -46.41 -6.95 -48.16
CA MET A 1 -46.37 -8.11 -47.25
C MET A 1 -45.19 -7.92 -46.29
N GLN A 2 -45.34 -7.02 -45.33
CA GLN A 2 -45.52 -7.28 -43.89
C GLN A 2 -44.23 -7.70 -43.15
N ASN A 3 -43.74 -6.74 -42.35
CA ASN A 3 -42.75 -6.86 -41.29
C ASN A 3 -43.19 -7.90 -40.24
N LEU A 4 -42.24 -8.66 -39.70
CA LEU A 4 -42.34 -9.19 -38.33
C LEU A 4 -41.11 -8.74 -37.54
N LYS A 5 -41.21 -7.52 -37.01
CA LYS A 5 -40.35 -6.99 -35.94
C LYS A 5 -40.64 -7.80 -34.67
N ARG A 6 -39.60 -8.43 -34.12
CA ARG A 6 -39.67 -9.08 -32.80
C ARG A 6 -39.88 -8.01 -31.72
N PRO A 7 -40.81 -8.20 -30.76
CA PRO A 7 -41.07 -7.20 -29.74
C PRO A 7 -39.90 -7.13 -28.75
N GLY A 8 -39.49 -5.90 -28.44
CA GLY A 8 -38.46 -5.61 -27.45
C GLY A 8 -38.85 -6.14 -26.08
N ARG A 9 -37.88 -6.79 -25.41
CA ARG A 9 -37.95 -7.05 -23.97
C ARG A 9 -38.01 -5.69 -23.26
N SER A 10 -39.14 -5.38 -22.67
CA SER A 10 -39.25 -4.30 -21.70
C SER A 10 -38.39 -4.66 -20.48
N ALA A 11 -37.24 -4.01 -20.33
CA ALA A 11 -36.53 -3.98 -19.06
C ALA A 11 -37.40 -3.17 -18.09
N ARG A 12 -38.19 -3.86 -17.27
CA ARG A 12 -38.91 -3.26 -16.15
C ARG A 12 -37.85 -2.73 -15.17
N ALA A 13 -37.54 -1.44 -15.27
CA ALA A 13 -36.78 -0.72 -14.26
C ALA A 13 -37.60 -0.72 -12.96
N LYS A 14 -37.38 -1.73 -12.11
CA LYS A 14 -37.68 -1.59 -10.68
C LYS A 14 -36.58 -0.71 -10.11
N GLN A 15 -36.82 0.59 -10.10
CA GLN A 15 -36.11 1.52 -9.25
C GLN A 15 -36.43 1.09 -7.81
N GLN A 16 -35.56 0.28 -7.21
CA GLN A 16 -35.51 0.20 -5.75
C GLN A 16 -34.97 1.56 -5.28
N PRO A 17 -35.70 2.30 -4.44
CA PRO A 17 -35.08 3.40 -3.72
C PRO A 17 -33.97 2.79 -2.86
N VAL A 18 -32.73 3.14 -3.17
CA VAL A 18 -31.58 2.90 -2.30
C VAL A 18 -31.88 3.71 -1.05
N ALA A 19 -32.22 3.03 0.04
CA ALA A 19 -32.24 3.68 1.35
C ALA A 19 -30.78 4.10 1.62
N GLU A 20 -30.57 5.40 1.70
CA GLU A 20 -29.33 5.99 2.18
C GLU A 20 -29.14 5.49 3.62
N PRO A 21 -28.09 4.71 3.94
CA PRO A 21 -27.86 4.31 5.32
C PRO A 21 -27.56 5.58 6.10
N GLU A 22 -28.42 5.92 7.06
CA GLU A 22 -28.12 6.93 8.07
C GLU A 22 -26.81 6.51 8.74
N PRO A 23 -25.79 7.38 8.83
CA PRO A 23 -24.60 7.05 9.59
C PRO A 23 -25.02 6.91 11.05
N GLU A 24 -25.02 5.68 11.57
CA GLU A 24 -25.05 5.43 13.01
C GLU A 24 -23.94 6.29 13.63
N GLY A 25 -24.33 7.17 14.54
CA GLY A 25 -23.44 8.11 15.19
C GLY A 25 -22.26 7.38 15.81
N VAL A 26 -21.07 7.60 15.24
CA VAL A 26 -19.82 7.26 15.90
C VAL A 26 -19.70 8.20 17.09
N GLU A 27 -19.97 7.68 18.29
CA GLU A 27 -19.60 8.34 19.54
C GLU A 27 -18.12 8.77 19.44
N PRO A 28 -17.77 10.02 19.79
CA PRO A 28 -16.40 10.48 19.69
C PRO A 28 -15.50 9.57 20.54
N ALA A 29 -14.66 8.79 19.87
CA ALA A 29 -13.65 7.94 20.49
C ALA A 29 -12.47 8.75 21.08
N ASP A 30 -12.69 10.04 21.35
CA ASP A 30 -11.66 11.04 21.64
C ASP A 30 -11.02 10.88 23.03
N ALA A 31 -11.51 9.96 23.86
CA ALA A 31 -11.02 9.78 25.25
C ALA A 31 -10.11 8.56 25.46
N PHE A 32 -9.98 7.67 24.48
CA PHE A 32 -9.14 6.45 24.61
C PHE A 32 -7.93 6.40 23.66
N LEU A 33 -7.85 7.30 22.67
CA LEU A 33 -6.76 7.34 21.70
C LEU A 33 -5.48 7.99 22.28
N ASP A 34 -5.63 8.92 23.21
CA ASP A 34 -4.55 9.79 23.70
C ASP A 34 -3.41 9.07 24.46
N SER A 35 -3.59 7.79 24.83
CA SER A 35 -2.59 7.03 25.60
C SER A 35 -1.80 5.99 24.79
N TYR A 36 -2.15 5.78 23.52
CA TYR A 36 -1.46 4.86 22.60
C TYR A 36 -1.11 5.53 21.26
N ASP A 37 -1.16 6.86 21.18
CA ASP A 37 -1.11 7.59 19.90
C ASP A 37 0.32 7.89 19.39
N THR A 38 1.35 7.33 20.02
CA THR A 38 2.74 7.49 19.57
C THR A 38 3.41 6.13 19.54
N PHE A 39 3.65 5.62 18.33
CA PHE A 39 4.46 4.42 18.16
C PHE A 39 5.93 4.81 18.17
N GLU A 40 6.68 4.21 19.08
CA GLU A 40 8.13 4.26 19.10
C GLU A 40 8.67 3.30 18.03
N MET A 41 9.00 3.83 16.85
CA MET A 41 9.52 3.06 15.72
C MET A 41 11.02 3.27 15.56
N TYR A 42 11.76 2.20 15.29
CA TYR A 42 13.17 2.24 14.89
C TYR A 42 13.41 1.35 13.68
N ARG A 43 14.57 1.50 13.03
CA ARG A 43 14.93 0.69 11.84
C ARG A 43 16.17 -0.16 12.09
N VAL A 44 16.07 -1.43 11.72
CA VAL A 44 17.18 -2.39 11.76
C VAL A 44 17.36 -3.06 10.40
N ASN A 45 18.58 -3.47 10.09
CA ASN A 45 18.90 -4.24 8.91
C ASN A 45 18.72 -5.72 9.19
N CYS A 46 17.87 -6.40 8.42
CA CYS A 46 17.72 -7.85 8.51
C CYS A 46 19.06 -8.55 8.21
N PRO A 47 19.53 -9.48 9.06
CA PRO A 47 20.82 -10.14 8.86
C PRO A 47 20.85 -11.06 7.63
N ASP A 48 19.70 -11.56 7.16
CA ASP A 48 19.64 -12.45 5.99
C ASP A 48 19.55 -11.70 4.66
N CYS A 49 18.83 -10.57 4.61
CA CYS A 49 18.59 -9.87 3.35
C CYS A 49 19.19 -8.45 3.26
N GLY A 50 19.70 -7.93 4.38
CA GLY A 50 20.30 -6.60 4.48
C GLY A 50 19.33 -5.45 4.23
N GLN A 51 18.02 -5.71 4.11
CA GLN A 51 17.02 -4.66 3.93
C GLN A 51 16.69 -4.02 5.27
N PRO A 52 16.48 -2.69 5.30
CA PRO A 52 16.01 -2.00 6.48
C PRO A 52 14.55 -2.40 6.75
N ILE A 53 14.27 -2.74 8.00
CA ILE A 53 12.96 -3.13 8.51
C ILE A 53 12.59 -2.14 9.61
N ALA A 54 11.36 -1.62 9.56
CA ALA A 54 10.81 -0.86 10.67
C ALA A 54 10.31 -1.84 11.74
N LEU A 55 10.79 -1.66 12.97
CA LEU A 55 10.36 -2.37 14.16
C LEU A 55 9.69 -1.39 15.11
N LEU A 56 8.70 -1.89 15.83
CA LEU A 56 8.14 -1.21 17.00
C LEU A 56 8.98 -1.54 18.25
N ALA A 57 9.03 -0.64 19.23
CA ALA A 57 9.78 -0.82 20.48
C ALA A 57 9.38 -2.08 21.27
N ASP A 58 8.14 -2.56 21.11
CA ASP A 58 7.60 -3.75 21.77
C ASP A 58 7.76 -5.05 20.95
N GLU A 59 8.33 -4.99 19.74
CA GLU A 59 8.58 -6.16 18.89
C GLU A 59 9.97 -6.76 19.15
N ASP A 60 9.99 -7.95 19.75
CA ASP A 60 11.24 -8.70 20.03
C ASP A 60 11.77 -9.50 18.83
N VAL A 61 10.98 -9.62 17.75
CA VAL A 61 11.31 -10.43 16.57
C VAL A 61 11.05 -9.66 15.28
N LEU A 62 11.83 -9.96 14.24
CA LEU A 62 11.65 -9.35 12.93
C LEU A 62 10.27 -9.74 12.34
N PRO A 63 9.47 -8.76 11.92
CA PRO A 63 8.17 -9.02 11.30
C PRO A 63 8.32 -9.77 9.97
N GLU A 64 7.22 -10.34 9.50
CA GLU A 64 7.18 -10.98 8.19
C GLU A 64 7.49 -9.97 7.10
N HIS A 65 8.53 -10.27 6.33
CA HIS A 65 8.97 -9.45 5.21
C HIS A 65 9.41 -10.36 4.06
N ALA A 66 9.39 -9.82 2.84
CA ALA A 66 9.63 -10.60 1.64
C ALA A 66 10.71 -9.98 0.77
N LEU A 67 11.37 -10.84 -0.03
CA LEU A 67 12.35 -10.45 -1.01
C LEU A 67 11.78 -10.47 -2.41
N CYS A 68 12.07 -9.41 -3.16
CA CYS A 68 11.94 -9.40 -4.61
C CYS A 68 13.13 -10.16 -5.21
N PRO A 69 12.92 -11.25 -5.98
CA PRO A 69 14.03 -11.99 -6.60
C PRO A 69 14.79 -11.13 -7.61
N THR A 70 14.10 -10.19 -8.27
CA THR A 70 14.73 -9.09 -9.02
C THR A 70 13.88 -7.82 -8.90
N PRO A 71 14.46 -6.62 -9.10
CA PRO A 71 13.68 -5.37 -9.17
C PRO A 71 12.62 -5.36 -10.28
N TRP A 72 12.75 -6.24 -11.28
CA TRP A 72 11.85 -6.34 -12.44
C TRP A 72 10.78 -7.44 -12.29
N ASN A 73 10.78 -8.19 -11.19
CA ASN A 73 9.76 -9.21 -10.90
C ASN A 73 9.09 -8.96 -9.54
N PRO A 74 8.22 -7.94 -9.44
CA PRO A 74 7.58 -7.55 -8.18
C PRO A 74 6.54 -8.57 -7.68
N PHE A 75 6.12 -9.52 -8.53
CA PHE A 75 5.13 -10.54 -8.15
C PHE A 75 5.78 -11.84 -7.64
N GLY A 76 7.11 -11.96 -7.77
CA GLY A 76 7.86 -13.13 -7.32
C GLY A 76 8.26 -13.08 -5.85
N LEU A 77 7.55 -12.31 -5.02
CA LEU A 77 7.88 -12.13 -3.61
C LEU A 77 7.91 -13.48 -2.88
N THR A 78 8.99 -13.71 -2.15
CA THR A 78 9.14 -14.88 -1.26
C THR A 78 9.47 -14.39 0.14
N VAL A 79 8.88 -15.02 1.16
CA VAL A 79 9.15 -14.68 2.56
C VAL A 79 10.64 -14.83 2.83
N CYS A 80 11.23 -13.82 3.45
CA CYS A 80 12.63 -13.82 3.81
C CYS A 80 12.87 -14.83 4.94
N ALA A 81 13.99 -15.57 4.86
CA ALA A 81 14.39 -16.52 5.90
C ALA A 81 14.67 -15.84 7.26
N GLY A 82 14.91 -14.52 7.27
CA GLY A 82 15.09 -13.73 8.49
C GLY A 82 13.79 -13.39 9.22
N THR A 83 12.62 -13.71 8.65
CA THR A 83 11.34 -13.54 9.34
C THR A 83 11.34 -14.30 10.67
N GLY A 84 10.96 -13.62 11.76
CA GLY A 84 10.89 -14.21 13.10
C GLY A 84 12.24 -14.38 13.81
N ARG A 85 13.36 -13.93 13.22
CA ARG A 85 14.63 -13.82 13.97
C ARG A 85 14.53 -12.79 15.08
N ALA A 86 15.36 -12.91 16.11
CA ALA A 86 15.39 -11.93 17.20
C ALA A 86 15.81 -10.56 16.68
N ALA A 87 15.11 -9.51 17.13
CA ALA A 87 15.47 -8.13 16.81
C ALA A 87 16.90 -7.78 17.30
N THR A 88 17.36 -8.42 18.38
CA THR A 88 18.72 -8.24 18.92
C THR A 88 19.83 -8.79 18.02
N ASP A 89 19.50 -9.64 17.04
CA ASP A 89 20.46 -10.15 16.05
C ASP A 89 20.62 -9.20 14.85
N ALA A 90 19.81 -8.14 14.77
CA ALA A 90 19.79 -7.19 13.68
C ALA A 90 20.57 -5.91 14.04
N GLU A 91 21.40 -5.45 13.09
CA GLU A 91 22.16 -4.22 13.26
C GLU A 91 21.28 -2.99 12.95
N PRO A 92 21.50 -1.83 13.61
CA PRO A 92 20.77 -0.61 13.29
C PRO A 92 20.92 -0.20 11.81
N SER A 93 19.85 0.32 11.20
CA SER A 93 19.89 0.77 9.80
C SER A 93 20.59 2.11 9.60
N ASP A 94 20.49 3.00 10.59
CA ASP A 94 21.11 4.33 10.59
C ASP A 94 22.20 4.38 11.69
N GLU A 95 23.09 5.39 11.65
CA GLU A 95 24.17 5.54 12.66
C GLU A 95 23.64 5.80 14.08
N SER A 96 22.33 6.06 14.25
CA SER A 96 21.64 6.17 15.52
C SER A 96 20.44 5.21 15.59
N MET A 97 20.30 4.48 16.72
CA MET A 97 19.07 3.77 17.09
C MET A 97 18.03 4.75 17.67
N GLU A 98 17.93 5.94 17.11
CA GLU A 98 17.00 6.95 17.62
C GLU A 98 15.57 6.53 17.30
N VAL A 99 14.79 6.38 18.37
CA VAL A 99 13.35 6.14 18.29
C VAL A 99 12.70 7.34 17.60
N GLN A 100 12.02 7.08 16.49
CA GLN A 100 11.17 8.05 15.83
C GLN A 100 9.76 7.89 16.40
N GLU A 101 9.39 8.82 17.27
CA GLU A 101 8.01 9.03 17.69
C GLU A 101 7.20 9.52 16.49
N GLN A 102 6.20 8.76 16.08
CA GLN A 102 5.29 9.12 14.99
C GLN A 102 3.83 9.05 15.47
N ASP A 103 3.09 10.12 15.21
CA ASP A 103 1.65 10.21 15.47
C ASP A 103 0.88 9.20 14.59
N THR A 104 0.05 8.34 15.22
CA THR A 104 -0.65 7.26 14.49
C THR A 104 -1.65 7.81 13.49
N ALA A 105 -2.29 8.95 13.80
CA ALA A 105 -3.23 9.59 12.90
C ALA A 105 -2.54 10.02 11.61
N LEU A 106 -1.28 10.45 11.69
CA LEU A 106 -0.46 10.80 10.52
C LEU A 106 -0.01 9.56 9.73
N LEU A 107 0.36 8.47 10.41
CA LEU A 107 0.79 7.22 9.76
C LEU A 107 -0.35 6.53 8.99
N LEU A 108 -1.55 6.54 9.56
CA LEU A 108 -2.71 5.83 8.99
C LEU A 108 -3.53 6.70 8.03
N THR A 109 -3.36 8.01 8.06
CA THR A 109 -3.99 8.92 7.10
C THR A 109 -3.13 9.06 5.86
N LEU A 110 -3.56 8.44 4.77
CA LEU A 110 -2.92 8.61 3.47
C LEU A 110 -3.09 10.07 2.99
N PRO A 111 -2.02 10.83 2.72
CA PRO A 111 -2.13 12.17 2.16
C PRO A 111 -2.88 12.14 0.82
N GLN A 112 -3.69 13.16 0.53
CA GLN A 112 -4.46 13.23 -0.72
C GLN A 112 -3.58 13.08 -1.98
N GLY A 113 -2.35 13.61 -1.94
CA GLY A 113 -1.38 13.49 -3.03
C GLY A 113 -0.74 12.11 -3.18
N LEU A 114 -0.93 11.20 -2.21
CA LEU A 114 -0.46 9.83 -2.21
C LEU A 114 -1.59 8.81 -2.36
N ASP A 115 -2.84 9.26 -2.56
CA ASP A 115 -3.92 8.35 -2.97
C ASP A 115 -3.66 7.85 -4.40
N TRP A 116 -3.05 6.68 -4.49
CA TRP A 116 -2.69 6.04 -5.76
C TRP A 116 -3.89 5.90 -6.71
N ARG A 117 -5.15 5.83 -6.21
CA ARG A 117 -6.34 5.76 -7.08
C ARG A 117 -6.53 7.02 -7.91
N THR A 118 -6.09 8.16 -7.39
CA THR A 118 -6.17 9.46 -8.08
C THR A 118 -4.93 9.77 -8.90
N GLN A 119 -3.86 8.97 -8.78
CA GLN A 119 -2.62 9.22 -9.50
C GLN A 119 -2.75 8.91 -10.99
N PRO A 120 -2.18 9.74 -11.89
CA PRO A 120 -2.36 9.64 -13.33
C PRO A 120 -1.76 8.36 -13.96
N PHE A 121 -0.95 7.62 -13.20
CA PHE A 121 -0.30 6.37 -13.63
C PHE A 121 -0.97 5.10 -13.10
N SER A 122 -1.94 5.20 -12.18
CA SER A 122 -2.62 4.02 -11.60
C SER A 122 -3.50 3.28 -12.60
N HIS A 123 -3.92 3.99 -13.65
CA HIS A 123 -4.58 3.42 -14.81
C HIS A 123 -3.57 3.33 -15.95
N VAL A 124 -2.74 2.29 -15.96
CA VAL A 124 -2.07 1.89 -17.20
C VAL A 124 -3.18 1.63 -18.23
N GLY A 125 -3.30 2.49 -19.26
CA GLY A 125 -4.08 2.13 -20.44
C GLY A 125 -5.47 2.75 -20.64
N GLY A 126 -5.83 3.86 -20.00
CA GLY A 126 -7.07 4.58 -20.38
C GLY A 126 -7.08 4.94 -21.88
N PRO A 127 -8.24 5.00 -22.58
CA PRO A 127 -8.29 5.28 -24.01
C PRO A 127 -7.66 6.64 -24.34
N GLY A 128 -6.38 6.65 -24.73
CA GLY A 128 -5.58 7.86 -24.94
C GLY A 128 -4.18 7.83 -24.33
N SER A 129 -3.88 6.89 -23.42
CA SER A 129 -2.52 6.74 -22.89
C SER A 129 -1.60 6.22 -24.00
N ARG A 130 -0.69 7.07 -24.48
CA ARG A 130 0.39 6.66 -25.38
C ARG A 130 1.65 6.48 -24.53
N PRO A 131 2.32 5.32 -24.59
CA PRO A 131 3.58 5.16 -23.86
C PRO A 131 4.58 6.23 -24.27
N MET A 132 5.25 6.87 -23.30
CA MET A 132 6.36 7.77 -23.58
C MET A 132 7.46 6.96 -24.29
N ARG A 133 7.88 7.40 -25.47
CA ARG A 133 9.02 6.78 -26.15
C ARG A 133 10.29 7.20 -25.43
N VAL A 134 10.92 6.28 -24.72
CA VAL A 134 12.23 6.49 -24.13
C VAL A 134 13.25 6.56 -25.29
N PRO A 135 14.09 7.61 -25.39
CA PRO A 135 15.16 7.64 -26.37
C PRO A 135 16.10 6.46 -26.12
N GLN A 136 16.40 5.70 -27.17
CA GLN A 136 17.32 4.58 -27.09
C GLN A 136 18.68 5.11 -26.63
N GLN A 137 19.12 4.72 -25.42
CA GLN A 137 20.46 5.05 -24.96
C GLN A 137 21.46 4.41 -25.93
N HIS A 138 22.14 5.24 -26.72
CA HIS A 138 23.25 4.79 -27.56
C HIS A 138 24.32 4.22 -26.63
N ARG A 139 24.52 2.90 -26.64
CA ARG A 139 25.66 2.27 -25.99
C ARG A 139 26.91 2.72 -26.75
N PRO A 140 27.88 3.41 -26.13
CA PRO A 140 29.16 3.64 -26.77
C PRO A 140 29.86 2.29 -26.96
N ALA A 141 30.37 2.05 -28.16
CA ALA A 141 31.22 0.90 -28.44
C ALA A 141 32.64 1.21 -27.94
N ALA A 142 33.17 0.36 -27.06
CA ALA A 142 34.58 0.08 -26.87
C ALA A 142 34.71 -1.27 -26.14
#